data_AF-A0A967MVX9-F1
#
_entry.id   AF-A0A967MVX9-F1
#
_cell.length_a   1.000
_cell.length_b   1.000
_cell.length_c   1.000
_cell.angle_alpha   90.00
_cell.angle_beta   90.00
_cell.angle_gamma   90.00
#
_symmetry.space_group_name_H-M   'P 1'
#
loop_
_entity.id
_entity.type
_entity.pdbx_description
1 polymer ?
#
loop_
_entity_poly.entity_id
_entity_poly.type
_entity_poly.pdbx_seq_one_letter_code
_entity_poly.pdbx_strand_id
1 'polypeptide(L)'
;ILFLAAHLSATGEITVGGFVSFFAAMALLFAPIKRLTGVNGLLQRGIAAAASVFALVDEASEPDTGTRRIGRAEGRLEFRNVSFQYESGDAPALHDVSITVEPGQTLALVGHSGSGK
;
A
#
# COMPACT_ATOMS: atom_id res chain seq x y z
N ILE A 1 10.14 -32.07 37.75
CA ILE A 1 10.22 -32.90 36.51
C ILE A 1 11.18 -34.08 36.71
N LEU A 2 12.48 -33.84 36.99
CA LEU A 2 13.45 -34.93 37.26
C LEU A 2 13.03 -35.84 38.43
N PHE A 3 12.54 -35.27 39.53
CA PHE A 3 12.01 -36.03 40.67
C PHE A 3 10.80 -36.92 40.31
N LEU A 4 9.88 -36.40 39.48
CA LEU A 4 8.68 -37.12 39.07
C LEU A 4 9.03 -38.29 38.13
N ALA A 5 9.96 -38.06 37.19
CA ALA A 5 10.41 -39.07 36.25
C ALA A 5 11.27 -40.16 36.90
N ALA A 6 12.08 -39.80 37.92
CA ALA A 6 12.82 -40.76 38.73
C ALA A 6 11.87 -41.66 39.57
N HIS A 7 10.79 -41.09 40.09
CA HIS A 7 9.80 -41.85 40.86
C HIS A 7 9.01 -42.84 39.99
N LEU A 8 8.57 -42.43 38.80
CA LEU A 8 7.87 -43.29 37.82
C LEU A 8 8.77 -44.36 37.19
N SER A 9 10.07 -44.08 37.06
CA SER A 9 11.05 -45.08 36.64
C SER A 9 11.32 -46.11 37.75
N ALA A 10 11.26 -45.70 39.02
CA ALA A 10 11.46 -46.60 40.17
C ALA A 10 10.27 -47.54 40.40
N THR A 11 9.07 -47.19 39.94
CA THR A 11 7.88 -48.05 39.96
C THR A 11 7.77 -49.00 38.75
N GLY A 12 8.73 -48.96 37.81
CA GLY A 12 8.78 -49.85 36.65
C GLY A 12 7.86 -49.46 35.48
N GLU A 13 7.23 -48.28 35.52
CA GLU A 13 6.25 -47.84 34.53
C GLU A 13 6.88 -47.21 33.28
N ILE A 14 8.18 -46.88 33.31
CA ILE A 14 8.89 -46.20 32.22
C ILE A 14 10.22 -46.89 31.93
N THR A 15 10.45 -47.25 30.67
CA THR A 15 11.75 -47.78 30.20
C THR A 15 12.74 -46.64 29.94
N VAL A 16 14.04 -46.94 29.98
CA VAL A 16 15.10 -45.97 29.61
C VAL A 16 14.86 -45.38 28.21
N GLY A 17 14.39 -46.19 27.26
CA GLY A 17 14.00 -45.74 25.93
C GLY A 17 12.81 -44.77 25.96
N GLY A 18 11.76 -45.08 26.74
CA GLY A 18 10.62 -44.19 26.94
C GLY A 18 11.00 -42.83 27.55
N PHE A 19 11.94 -42.82 28.49
CA PHE A 19 12.47 -41.59 29.08
C PHE A 19 13.22 -40.74 28.04
N VAL A 20 14.14 -41.33 27.27
CA VAL A 20 14.89 -40.61 26.22
C VAL A 20 13.96 -40.07 25.14
N SER A 21 12.97 -40.86 24.71
CA SER A 21 11.96 -40.44 23.73
C SER A 21 11.09 -39.29 24.23
N PHE A 22 10.72 -39.26 25.51
CA PHE A 22 9.95 -38.15 26.11
C PHE A 22 10.71 -36.82 26.05
N PHE A 23 11.99 -36.82 26.48
CA PHE A 23 12.81 -35.61 26.43
C PHE A 23 13.12 -35.18 24.99
N ALA A 24 13.33 -36.13 24.07
CA ALA A 24 13.48 -35.82 22.65
C ALA A 24 12.21 -35.19 22.07
N ALA A 25 11.02 -35.73 22.38
CA ALA A 25 9.75 -35.16 21.96
C ALA A 25 9.52 -33.76 22.54
N MET A 26 9.85 -33.55 23.83
CA MET A 26 9.79 -32.23 24.46
C MET A 26 10.75 -31.23 23.80
N ALA A 27 11.95 -31.68 23.42
CA ALA A 27 12.91 -30.83 22.71
C ALA A 27 12.39 -30.43 21.32
N LEU A 28 11.70 -31.33 20.61
CA LEU A 28 11.08 -31.03 19.32
C LEU A 28 9.98 -29.97 19.42
N LEU A 29 9.35 -29.76 20.58
CA LEU A 29 8.31 -28.74 20.78
C LEU A 29 8.87 -27.31 20.84
N PHE A 30 10.15 -27.11 21.15
CA PHE A 30 10.72 -25.75 21.19
C PHE A 30 10.66 -25.04 19.83
N ALA A 31 10.90 -25.77 18.75
CA ALA A 31 10.87 -25.21 17.39
C ALA A 31 9.48 -24.70 16.97
N PRO A 32 8.38 -25.49 17.04
CA PRO A 32 7.04 -25.02 16.69
C PRO A 32 6.53 -23.92 17.63
N ILE A 33 6.85 -23.96 18.94
CA ILE A 33 6.49 -22.88 19.88
C ILE A 33 7.13 -21.56 19.44
N LYS A 34 8.44 -21.58 19.14
CA LYS A 34 9.16 -20.38 18.68
C LYS A 34 8.66 -19.88 17.32
N ARG A 35 8.25 -20.77 16.42
CA ARG A 35 7.63 -20.39 15.14
C ARG A 35 6.30 -19.69 15.37
N LEU A 36 5.44 -20.23 16.24
CA LEU A 36 4.14 -19.66 16.53
C LEU A 36 4.25 -18.23 17.09
N THR A 37 5.24 -17.97 17.95
CA THR A 37 5.50 -16.60 18.44
C THR A 37 5.91 -15.62 17.34
N GLY A 38 6.50 -16.11 16.25
CA GLY A 38 6.90 -15.27 15.11
C GLY A 38 5.79 -14.99 14.09
N VAL A 39 4.71 -15.77 14.09
CA VAL A 39 3.60 -15.63 13.12
C VAL A 39 2.90 -14.29 13.27
N ASN A 40 2.73 -13.80 14.50
CA ASN A 40 2.06 -12.52 14.76
C ASN A 40 2.73 -11.35 14.01
N GLY A 41 4.07 -11.29 14.03
CA GLY A 41 4.81 -10.24 13.33
C GLY A 41 4.76 -10.35 11.80
N LEU A 42 4.56 -11.55 11.25
CA LEU A 42 4.33 -11.72 9.81
C LEU A 42 2.93 -11.25 9.42
N LEU A 43 1.92 -11.65 10.19
CA LEU A 43 0.53 -11.25 9.96
C LEU A 43 0.36 -9.73 10.03
N GLN A 44 0.91 -9.07 11.05
CA GLN A 44 0.83 -7.62 11.20
C GLN A 44 1.44 -6.88 10.00
N ARG A 45 2.58 -7.35 9.49
CA ARG A 45 3.20 -6.78 8.27
C ARG A 45 2.32 -7.00 7.04
N GLY A 46 1.72 -8.19 6.91
CA GLY A 46 0.78 -8.49 5.84
C GLY A 46 -0.45 -7.58 5.87
N ILE A 47 -1.02 -7.35 7.05
CA ILE A 47 -2.18 -6.46 7.23
C ILE A 47 -1.81 -5.01 6.87
N ALA A 48 -0.65 -4.52 7.31
CA ALA A 48 -0.20 -3.16 6.99
C ALA A 48 0.00 -2.96 5.47
N ALA A 49 0.63 -3.94 4.79
CA ALA A 49 0.80 -3.89 3.35
C ALA A 49 -0.54 -3.96 2.60
N ALA A 50 -1.46 -4.82 3.06
CA ALA A 50 -2.80 -4.92 2.50
C ALA A 50 -3.56 -3.60 2.64
N ALA A 51 -3.48 -2.94 3.81
CA ALA A 51 -4.12 -1.64 4.04
C ALA A 51 -3.65 -0.58 3.03
N SER A 52 -2.36 -0.52 2.72
CA SER A 52 -1.84 0.41 1.70
C SER A 52 -2.34 0.09 0.28
N VAL A 53 -2.45 -1.19 -0.08
CA VAL A 53 -2.98 -1.61 -1.38
C VAL A 53 -4.46 -1.27 -1.49
N PHE A 54 -5.25 -1.58 -0.46
CA PHE A 54 -6.68 -1.25 -0.45
C PHE A 54 -6.91 0.25 -0.45
N ALA A 55 -6.11 1.04 0.27
CA ALA A 55 -6.21 2.50 0.20
C ALA A 55 -6.03 3.06 -1.22
N LEU A 56 -5.14 2.48 -2.03
CA LEU A 56 -4.96 2.87 -3.42
C LEU A 56 -6.11 2.40 -4.33
N VAL A 57 -6.61 1.18 -4.10
CA VAL A 57 -7.71 0.60 -4.89
C VAL A 57 -9.04 1.30 -4.60
N ASP A 58 -9.23 1.76 -3.38
CA ASP A 58 -10.44 2.45 -2.91
C ASP A 58 -10.42 3.96 -3.24
N GLU A 59 -9.33 4.49 -3.80
CA GLU A 59 -9.23 5.88 -4.24
C GLU A 59 -10.27 6.18 -5.33
N ALA A 60 -10.94 7.34 -5.22
CA ALA A 60 -11.96 7.70 -6.19
C ALA A 60 -11.31 7.97 -7.56
N SER A 61 -11.84 7.33 -8.61
CA SER A 61 -11.42 7.63 -9.98
C SER A 61 -11.76 9.06 -10.37
N GLU A 62 -10.96 9.65 -11.25
CA GLU A 62 -11.24 10.96 -11.80
C GLU A 62 -12.65 11.02 -12.44
N PRO A 63 -13.43 12.10 -12.22
CA PRO A 63 -14.78 12.19 -12.75
C PRO A 63 -14.81 12.26 -14.29
N ASP A 64 -15.11 11.14 -14.95
CA ASP A 64 -15.41 11.13 -16.39
C ASP A 64 -16.92 11.26 -16.63
N THR A 65 -17.40 12.50 -16.55
CA THR A 65 -18.82 12.84 -16.77
C THR A 65 -19.10 13.34 -18.20
N GLY A 66 -18.10 13.24 -19.10
CA GLY A 66 -18.20 13.74 -20.47
C GLY A 66 -19.19 12.93 -21.31
N THR A 67 -20.25 13.56 -21.80
CA THR A 67 -21.25 12.90 -22.65
C THR A 67 -20.99 13.03 -24.15
N ARG A 68 -20.08 13.92 -24.54
CA ARG A 68 -19.82 14.25 -25.95
C ARG A 68 -18.73 13.36 -26.52
N ARG A 69 -19.07 12.63 -27.58
CA ARG A 69 -18.08 11.95 -28.42
C ARG A 69 -17.73 12.85 -29.59
N ILE A 70 -16.45 13.17 -29.74
CA ILE A 70 -15.94 13.91 -30.88
C ILE A 70 -15.20 12.95 -31.81
N GLY A 71 -15.40 13.10 -33.13
CA GLY A 71 -14.60 12.41 -34.13
C GLY A 71 -13.25 13.11 -34.28
N ARG A 72 -13.16 14.04 -35.23
CA ARG A 72 -12.02 14.94 -35.37
C ARG A 72 -12.39 16.33 -34.83
N ALA A 73 -11.58 16.87 -33.92
CA ALA A 73 -11.73 18.23 -33.45
C ALA A 73 -11.40 19.25 -34.56
N GLU A 74 -12.14 20.36 -34.60
CA GLU A 74 -11.92 21.47 -35.55
C GLU A 74 -10.63 22.25 -35.26
N GLY A 75 -10.06 22.09 -34.06
CA GLY A 75 -8.74 22.62 -33.69
C GLY A 75 -8.75 24.01 -33.06
N ARG A 76 -9.92 24.66 -32.93
CA ARG A 76 -10.05 25.88 -32.14
C ARG A 76 -10.02 25.56 -30.65
N LEU A 77 -9.12 26.20 -29.91
CA LEU A 77 -8.99 26.07 -28.46
C LEU A 77 -9.16 27.44 -27.80
N GLU A 78 -9.90 27.49 -26.71
CA GLU A 78 -10.17 28.74 -26.00
C GLU A 78 -10.18 28.53 -24.49
N PHE A 79 -9.40 29.35 -23.81
CA PHE A 79 -9.40 29.54 -22.37
C PHE A 79 -10.15 30.85 -22.10
N ARG A 80 -11.16 30.81 -21.23
CA ARG A 80 -11.98 31.98 -20.87
C ARG A 80 -11.91 32.20 -19.37
N ASN A 81 -11.21 33.24 -18.94
CA ASN A 81 -11.08 33.65 -17.54
C ASN A 81 -10.70 32.48 -16.60
N VAL A 82 -9.71 31.68 -17.02
CA VAL A 82 -9.31 30.47 -16.30
C VAL A 82 -8.40 30.85 -15.13
N SER A 83 -8.83 30.47 -13.93
CA SER A 83 -8.05 30.52 -12.69
C SER A 83 -7.89 29.10 -12.16
N PHE A 84 -6.68 28.74 -11.72
CA PHE A 84 -6.36 27.39 -11.27
C PHE A 84 -5.38 27.44 -10.09
N GLN A 85 -5.62 26.59 -9.09
CA GLN A 85 -4.79 26.44 -7.91
C GLN A 85 -4.65 24.94 -7.59
N TYR A 86 -3.44 24.51 -7.26
CA TYR A 86 -3.20 23.17 -6.74
C TYR A 86 -3.72 23.07 -5.30
N GLU A 87 -4.31 21.93 -4.93
CA GLU A 87 -4.85 21.72 -3.57
C GLU A 87 -3.82 21.96 -2.46
N SER A 88 -2.56 21.67 -2.72
CA SER A 88 -1.45 21.85 -1.77
C SER A 88 -0.73 23.20 -1.88
N GLY A 89 -1.17 24.12 -2.75
CA GLY A 89 -0.49 25.38 -3.02
C GLY A 89 -1.10 26.55 -2.25
N ASP A 90 -0.27 27.45 -1.71
CA ASP A 90 -0.73 28.64 -0.98
C ASP A 90 -1.27 29.77 -1.88
N ALA A 91 -1.01 29.72 -3.19
CA ALA A 91 -1.42 30.73 -4.15
C ALA A 91 -1.88 30.12 -5.49
N PRO A 92 -2.74 30.83 -6.25
CA PRO A 92 -3.16 30.40 -7.58
C PRO A 92 -1.98 30.26 -8.54
N ALA A 93 -1.93 29.16 -9.29
CA ALA A 93 -0.97 28.94 -10.36
C ALA A 93 -1.36 29.70 -11.65
N LEU A 94 -2.66 29.85 -11.90
CA LEU A 94 -3.22 30.67 -12.97
C LEU A 94 -4.27 31.63 -12.38
N HIS A 95 -4.31 32.86 -12.89
CA HIS A 95 -5.28 33.87 -12.50
C HIS A 95 -5.84 34.57 -13.74
N ASP A 96 -7.14 34.41 -13.99
CA ASP A 96 -7.93 35.05 -15.06
C ASP A 96 -7.33 34.94 -16.47
N VAL A 97 -6.76 33.79 -16.81
CA VAL A 97 -6.11 33.56 -18.10
C VAL A 97 -7.14 33.39 -19.21
N SER A 98 -7.06 34.24 -20.24
CA SER A 98 -7.89 34.17 -21.44
C SER A 98 -7.02 34.09 -22.70
N ILE A 99 -7.13 33.00 -23.45
CA ILE A 99 -6.30 32.71 -24.63
C ILE A 99 -7.19 32.07 -25.70
N THR A 100 -7.01 32.45 -26.95
CA THR A 100 -7.65 31.78 -28.10
C THR A 100 -6.57 31.32 -29.08
N VAL A 101 -6.67 30.07 -29.52
CA VAL A 101 -5.81 29.47 -30.55
C VAL A 101 -6.72 29.01 -31.69
N GLU A 102 -6.51 29.59 -32.87
CA GLU A 102 -7.29 29.24 -34.07
C GLU A 102 -6.76 27.95 -34.73
N PRO A 103 -7.59 27.25 -35.52
CA PRO A 103 -7.16 26.05 -36.23
C PRO A 103 -5.89 26.27 -37.06
N GLY A 104 -4.89 25.42 -36.85
CA GLY A 104 -3.60 25.48 -37.55
C GLY A 104 -2.61 26.51 -36.99
N GLN A 105 -2.97 27.27 -35.96
CA GLN A 105 -2.02 28.13 -35.24
C GLN A 105 -1.20 27.34 -34.22
N THR A 106 0.03 27.79 -34.01
CA THR A 106 0.91 27.30 -32.95
C THR A 106 1.08 28.40 -31.91
N LEU A 107 0.75 28.11 -30.65
CA LEU A 107 0.99 29.00 -29.51
C LEU A 107 2.25 28.56 -28.76
N ALA A 108 3.15 29.49 -28.48
CA ALA A 108 4.28 29.27 -27.60
C ALA A 108 4.05 29.97 -26.25
N LEU A 109 4.10 29.21 -25.16
CA LEU A 109 4.06 29.75 -23.80
C LEU A 109 5.50 29.99 -23.31
N VAL A 110 5.84 31.24 -22.97
CA VAL A 110 7.19 31.64 -22.55
C VAL A 110 7.15 32.40 -21.23
N GLY A 111 8.12 32.15 -20.35
CA GLY A 111 8.15 32.75 -19.01
C GLY A 111 9.12 32.06 -18.05
N HIS A 112 9.28 32.63 -16.87
CA HIS A 112 10.23 32.19 -15.84
C HIS A 112 9.82 30.85 -15.19
N SER A 113 10.74 30.21 -14.47
CA SER A 113 10.43 29.01 -13.69
C SER A 113 9.32 29.31 -12.68
N GLY A 114 8.35 28.41 -12.55
CA GLY A 114 7.21 28.55 -11.64
C GLY A 114 6.08 29.48 -12.11
N SER A 115 6.13 30.04 -13.33
CA SER A 115 5.14 31.00 -13.81
C SER A 115 3.81 30.40 -14.29
N GLY A 116 3.54 29.11 -14.04
CA GLY A 116 2.30 28.45 -14.45
C GLY A 116 2.15 28.19 -15.96
N LYS A 117 3.26 28.08 -16.71
CA LYS A 117 3.24 27.64 -18.12
C LYS A 117 3.12 26.14 -18.23
#